data_AF-A0A830V5U2-F1
#
_entry.id   AF-A0A830V5U2-F1
#
_cell.length_a   1.000
_cell.length_b   1.000
_cell.length_c   1.000
_cell.angle_alpha   90.00
_cell.angle_beta   90.00
_cell.angle_gamma   90.00
#
_symmetry.space_group_name_H-M   'P 1'
#
loop_
_entity.id
_entity.type
_entity.pdbx_description
1 polymer ?
#
loop_
_entity_poly.entity_id
_entity_poly.type
_entity_poly.pdbx_seq_one_letter_code
_entity_poly.pdbx_strand_id
1 'polypeptide(L)' 'MMVRSHGEFIYYLHQQSGRYFFCKKENKKRDASDRNYLYTVRELSFNKDELELIDFSTDDLNANDKEIIKSMVDEFEK' A
#
# COMPACT_ATOMS: atom_id res chain seq x y z
N MET A 1 5.99 11.13 -2.95
CA MET A 1 5.82 9.88 -2.19
C MET A 1 4.83 10.15 -1.07
N MET A 2 3.80 9.31 -0.92
CA MET A 2 2.78 9.37 0.12
C MET A 2 2.90 8.16 1.06
N VAL A 3 2.56 8.38 2.33
CA VAL A 3 2.58 7.35 3.37
C VAL A 3 1.29 7.45 4.16
N ARG A 4 0.58 6.33 4.35
CA ARG A 4 -0.60 6.23 5.23
C ARG A 4 -0.44 5.09 6.22
N SER A 5 -1.02 5.24 7.40
CA SER A 5 -1.08 4.18 8.41
C SER A 5 -2.54 3.79 8.62
N HIS A 6 -2.83 2.50 8.66
CA HIS A 6 -4.17 1.99 8.96
C HIS A 6 -4.04 0.68 9.74
N GLY A 7 -4.47 0.69 11.01
CA GLY A 7 -4.28 -0.43 11.92
C GLY A 7 -2.80 -0.75 12.12
N GLU A 8 -2.44 -2.02 11.95
CA GLU A 8 -1.05 -2.50 11.99
C GLU A 8 -0.29 -2.31 10.67
N PHE A 9 -0.91 -1.75 9.62
CA PHE A 9 -0.28 -1.61 8.31
C PHE A 9 0.13 -0.18 8.00
N ILE A 10 1.23 -0.04 7.25
CA ILE A 10 1.73 1.19 6.66
C ILE A 10 1.76 1.02 5.13
N TYR A 11 1.16 1.97 4.44
CA TYR A 11 0.95 2.01 3.00
C TYR A 11 1.84 3.09 2.42
N TYR A 12 2.66 2.73 1.44
CA TYR A 12 3.53 3.64 0.71
C TYR A 12 3.06 3.71 -0.74
N LEU A 13 2.97 4.91 -1.28
CA LEU A 13 2.69 5.14 -2.69
C LEU A 13 3.67 6.17 -3.24
N HIS A 14 4.29 5.89 -4.38
CA HIS A 14 4.98 6.92 -5.14
C HIS A 14 4.75 6.73 -6.63
N GLN A 15 4.87 7.82 -7.39
CA GLN A 15 4.70 7.82 -8.82
C GLN A 15 6.05 8.17 -9.47
N GLN A 16 6.39 7.43 -10.51
CA GLN A 16 7.56 7.70 -11.34
C GLN A 16 7.19 7.41 -12.80
N SER A 17 7.35 8.42 -13.66
CA SER A 17 7.13 8.29 -15.11
C SER A 17 5.76 7.71 -15.50
N GLY A 18 4.68 8.13 -14.83
CA GLY A 18 3.32 7.66 -15.13
C GLY A 18 2.94 6.33 -14.47
N ARG A 19 3.85 5.69 -13.73
CA ARG A 19 3.61 4.44 -13.02
C ARG A 19 3.59 4.66 -11.51
N TYR A 20 2.57 4.14 -10.86
CA TYR A 20 2.47 4.10 -9.40
C TYR A 20 3.14 2.84 -8.86
N PHE A 21 3.85 3.01 -7.75
CA PHE A 21 4.52 1.97 -7.00
C PHE A 21 3.96 1.99 -5.58
N PHE A 22 3.24 0.92 -5.27
CA PHE A 22 2.57 0.73 -4.00
C PHE A 22 3.30 -0.33 -3.18
N CYS A 23 3.41 -0.09 -1.87
CA CYS A 23 3.93 -1.05 -0.92
C CYS A 23 3.10 -1.04 0.37
N LYS A 24 2.55 -2.20 0.74
CA LYS A 24 1.92 -2.45 2.03
C LYS A 24 2.94 -3.13 2.94
N LYS A 25 3.16 -2.55 4.12
CA LYS A 25 4.02 -3.11 5.15
C LYS A 25 3.24 -3.33 6.44
N GLU A 26 3.48 -4.44 7.12
CA GLU A 26 2.97 -4.71 8.46
C GLU A 26 3.97 -4.19 9.49
N ASN A 27 3.49 -3.39 10.44
CA ASN A 27 4.23 -2.92 11.59
C ASN A 27 4.04 -3.91 12.74
N LYS A 28 4.84 -4.98 12.72
CA LYS A 28 4.79 -6.02 13.74
C LYS A 28 5.75 -5.67 14.88
N LYS A 29 5.21 -5.47 16.09
CA LYS A 29 6.02 -5.50 17.31
C LYS A 29 6.35 -6.95 17.61
N ARG A 30 7.65 -7.30 17.71
CA ARG A 30 8.02 -8.58 18.34
C ARG A 30 7.87 -8.39 19.85
N ASP A 31 7.07 -9.24 20.50
CA ASP A 31 6.81 -9.29 21.95
C ASP A 31 8.06 -9.28 22.86
N ALA A 32 9.28 -9.43 22.33
CA ALA A 32 10.52 -9.48 23.11
C ALA A 32 11.62 -8.50 22.64
N SER A 33 11.35 -7.55 21.74
CA SER A 33 12.33 -6.54 21.35
C SER A 33 11.66 -5.20 21.03
N ASP A 34 12.18 -4.12 21.61
CA ASP A 34 11.77 -2.71 21.38
C ASP A 34 12.00 -2.21 19.94
N ARG A 35 12.25 -3.10 18.98
CA ARG A 35 12.47 -2.78 17.58
C ARG A 35 11.18 -3.05 16.80
N ASN A 36 10.58 -1.99 16.28
CA ASN A 36 9.57 -2.09 15.24
C ASN A 36 10.23 -2.60 13.95
N TYR A 37 9.75 -3.72 13.43
CA TYR A 37 10.15 -4.22 12.12
C TYR A 37 8.98 -4.01 11.15
N LEU A 38 9.26 -3.34 10.03
CA LEU A 38 8.32 -3.21 8.92
C LEU A 38 8.52 -4.40 7.99
N TYR A 39 7.56 -5.33 7.98
CA TYR A 39 7.55 -6.46 7.07
C TYR A 39 6.80 -6.09 5.79
N THR A 40 7.42 -6.24 4.63
CA THR A 40 6.72 -6.04 3.36
C THR A 40 5.71 -7.15 3.15
N VAL A 41 4.42 -6.79 3.19
CA VAL A 41 3.30 -7.71 2.92
C VAL A 41 3.09 -7.82 1.42
N ARG A 42 3.03 -6.68 0.74
CA ARG A 42 2.75 -6.64 -0.69
C ARG A 42 3.38 -5.44 -1.38
N GLU A 43 3.86 -5.66 -2.60
CA GLU A 43 4.31 -4.62 -3.52
C GLU A 43 3.55 -4.76 -4.84
N LEU A 44 3.16 -3.62 -5.41
CA LEU A 44 2.47 -3.56 -6.70
C LEU A 44 3.02 -2.39 -7.50
N SER A 45 3.07 -2.55 -8.82
CA SER A 45 3.26 -1.41 -9.72
C SER A 45 2.15 -1.39 -10.77
N PHE A 46 1.49 -0.25 -10.90
CA PHE A 46 0.33 -0.10 -11.77
C PHE A 46 0.25 1.31 -12.33
N ASN A 47 -0.34 1.48 -13.49
CA ASN A 47 -0.89 2.77 -13.91
C ASN A 47 -2.34 2.92 -13.41
N LYS A 48 -2.92 4.11 -13.61
CA LYS A 48 -4.26 4.41 -13.09
C LYS A 48 -5.33 3.47 -13.63
N ASP A 49 -5.27 3.13 -14.91
CA ASP A 49 -6.21 2.21 -15.56
C ASP A 49 -6.05 0.77 -15.06
N GLU A 50 -4.83 0.33 -14.78
CA GLU A 50 -4.53 -1.00 -14.22
C GLU A 50 -5.10 -1.17 -12.81
N LEU A 51 -5.20 -0.10 -12.00
CA LEU A 51 -5.67 -0.18 -10.61
C LEU A 51 -7.08 -0.79 -10.49
N GLU A 52 -7.96 -0.51 -11.45
CA GLU A 52 -9.33 -1.04 -11.43
C GLU A 52 -9.38 -2.54 -11.79
N LEU A 53 -8.38 -3.00 -12.55
CA LEU A 53 -8.24 -4.38 -13.04
C LEU A 53 -7.53 -5.31 -12.05
N ILE A 54 -6.88 -4.76 -11.02
CA ILE A 54 -6.24 -5.57 -9.98
C ILE A 54 -7.33 -6.33 -9.22
N ASP A 55 -7.19 -7.66 -9.19
CA ASP A 55 -8.01 -8.50 -8.33
C ASP A 55 -7.45 -8.45 -6.90
N PHE A 56 -8.12 -7.69 -6.05
CA PHE A 56 -7.76 -7.56 -4.65
C PHE A 56 -8.14 -8.79 -3.83
N SER A 57 -8.79 -9.80 -4.41
CA SER A 57 -9.26 -10.99 -3.70
C SER A 57 -8.17 -12.06 -3.57
N THR A 58 -7.17 -12.03 -4.45
CA THR A 58 -6.12 -13.06 -4.54
C THR A 58 -4.73 -12.63 -4.06
N ASP A 59 -4.54 -11.35 -3.72
CA ASP A 59 -3.19 -10.74 -3.60
C ASP A 59 -2.82 -10.23 -2.19
N ASP A 60 -3.31 -10.86 -1.12
CA ASP A 60 -3.09 -10.42 0.28
C ASP A 60 -3.52 -8.96 0.55
N LEU A 61 -4.39 -8.48 -0.33
CA LEU A 61 -5.09 -7.22 -0.22
C LEU A 61 -6.58 -7.53 0.03
N ASN A 62 -7.32 -6.53 0.45
CA ASN A 62 -8.76 -6.62 0.66
C ASN A 62 -9.44 -5.37 0.13
N ALA A 63 -10.77 -5.31 0.25
CA ALA A 63 -11.54 -4.15 -0.21
C ALA A 63 -11.10 -2.83 0.46
N ASN A 64 -10.71 -2.86 1.74
CA ASN A 64 -10.23 -1.68 2.45
C ASN A 64 -8.85 -1.23 1.94
N ASP A 65 -7.95 -2.17 1.63
CA ASP A 65 -6.67 -1.85 0.98
C ASP A 65 -6.91 -1.15 -0.37
N LYS A 66 -7.88 -1.64 -1.17
CA LYS A 66 -8.26 -1.02 -2.45
C LYS A 66 -8.73 0.42 -2.25
N GLU A 67 -9.58 0.68 -1.26
CA GLU A 67 -10.05 2.04 -0.96
C GLU A 67 -8.91 2.97 -0.50
N ILE A 68 -7.98 2.47 0.33
CA ILE A 68 -6.80 3.22 0.75
C ILE A 68 -5.94 3.58 -0.46
N ILE A 69 -5.65 2.61 -1.34
CA ILE A 69 -4.83 2.84 -2.53
C ILE A 69 -5.51 3.84 -3.47
N LYS A 70 -6.81 3.67 -3.73
CA LYS A 70 -7.60 4.61 -4.55
C LYS A 70 -7.57 6.02 -3.98
N SER A 71 -7.78 6.18 -2.67
CA SER A 71 -7.71 7.48 -2.01
C SER A 71 -6.31 8.10 -2.11
N MET A 72 -5.25 7.31 -1.94
CA MET A 72 -3.88 7.81 -2.07
C MET A 72 -3.57 8.23 -3.51
N VAL A 73 -4.05 7.51 -4.52
CA VAL A 73 -3.88 7.90 -5.94
C VAL A 73 -4.63 9.19 -6.25
N ASP A 74 -5.89 9.34 -5.81
CA ASP A 74 -6.68 10.57 -6.00
C ASP A 74 -5.97 11.79 -5.40
N GLU A 75 -5.42 11.65 -4.19
CA GLU A 75 -4.66 12.72 -3.55
C GLU A 75 -3.33 13.00 -4.26
N PHE A 76 -2.68 11.98 -4.82
CA PHE A 76 -1.40 12.16 -5.51
C PHE A 76 -1.54 12.95 -6.81
N GLU A 77 -2.69 12.87 -7.47
CA GLU A 77 -3.00 13.59 -8.71
C GLU A 77 -3.58 15.00 -8.51
N LYS A 78 -3.81 15.41 -7.26
CA LYS A 78 -4.19 16.79 -6.90
C LYS A 78 -2.97 17.69 -6.77
#